data_AF-A0A452Z122-F1
#
_entry.id   AF-A0A452Z122-F1
#
_cell.length_a   1.000
_cell.length_b   1.000
_cell.length_c   1.000
_cell.angle_alpha   90.00
_cell.angle_beta   90.00
_cell.angle_gamma   90.00
#
_symmetry.space_group_name_H-M   'P 1'
#
loop_
_entity.id
_entity.type
_entity.pdbx_description
1 polymer ?
#
loop_
_entity_poly.entity_id
_entity_poly.type
_entity_poly.pdbx_seq_one_letter_code
_entity_poly.pdbx_strand_id
1 'polypeptide(L)'
;SDCTQQHQKGLDVVPGADSLAVVLDDTEYVWQKHKENLILMERYHYFAASCRHSGQSLSELMQDERESDGALATILDVLKRIHTIFFDLGVGTALSSRDVRPV
;
A
#
# COMPACT_ATOMS: atom_id res chain seq x y z
N SER A 1 -4.36 13.26 -16.43
CA SER A 1 -2.93 13.21 -16.77
C SER A 1 -2.61 11.75 -17.07
N ASP A 2 -1.49 11.41 -17.69
CA ASP A 2 -1.20 10.02 -18.06
C ASP A 2 0.21 9.75 -17.55
N CYS A 3 0.41 8.74 -16.69
CA CYS A 3 1.74 8.45 -16.14
C CYS A 3 2.56 7.81 -17.24
N THR A 4 3.27 8.67 -17.94
CA THR A 4 3.81 8.44 -19.29
C THR A 4 5.31 8.17 -19.29
N GLN A 5 5.89 7.83 -18.12
CA GLN A 5 7.32 7.56 -17.98
C GLN A 5 7.58 6.08 -17.74
N GLN A 6 8.31 5.45 -18.66
CA GLN A 6 8.74 4.07 -18.53
C GLN A 6 9.50 3.88 -17.21
N HIS A 7 9.18 2.82 -16.47
CA HIS A 7 9.73 2.50 -15.14
C HIS A 7 9.31 3.42 -13.99
N GLN A 8 8.28 4.26 -14.17
CA GLN A 8 7.68 5.04 -13.09
C GLN A 8 6.17 4.82 -13.01
N LYS A 9 5.66 4.91 -11.80
CA LYS A 9 4.24 4.88 -11.46
C LYS A 9 3.85 6.22 -10.85
N GLY A 10 2.58 6.56 -11.00
CA GLY A 10 2.02 7.80 -10.49
C GLY A 10 0.50 7.79 -10.58
N LEU A 11 -0.12 8.72 -9.86
CA LEU A 11 -1.57 8.87 -9.79
C LEU A 11 -2.13 9.75 -10.92
N ASP A 12 -1.32 10.16 -11.89
CA ASP A 12 -1.74 11.08 -12.95
C ASP A 12 -2.88 10.55 -13.80
N VAL A 13 -2.94 9.23 -14.01
CA VAL A 13 -4.03 8.52 -14.71
C VAL A 13 -5.26 8.28 -13.84
N VAL A 14 -5.10 8.38 -12.52
CA VAL A 14 -6.17 8.07 -11.57
C VAL A 14 -7.01 9.33 -11.39
N PRO A 15 -8.31 9.29 -11.72
CA PRO A 15 -9.17 10.44 -11.50
C PRO A 15 -9.37 10.68 -10.00
N GLY A 16 -9.08 11.89 -9.54
CA GLY A 16 -9.24 12.29 -8.14
C GLY A 16 -8.13 13.24 -7.68
N ALA A 17 -8.25 13.72 -6.45
CA ALA A 17 -7.15 14.39 -5.78
C ALA A 17 -6.24 13.34 -5.13
N ASP A 18 -4.93 13.59 -5.12
CA ASP A 18 -3.95 12.71 -4.47
C ASP A 18 -4.27 12.51 -2.99
N SER A 19 -4.89 13.50 -2.34
CA SER A 19 -5.34 13.42 -0.94
C SER A 19 -6.44 12.38 -0.67
N LEU A 20 -6.96 11.73 -1.72
CA LEU A 20 -8.00 10.70 -1.63
C LEU A 20 -7.48 9.29 -1.98
N ALA A 21 -6.23 9.17 -2.40
CA ALA A 21 -5.66 7.93 -2.89
C ALA A 21 -4.57 7.39 -1.96
N VAL A 22 -4.64 6.10 -1.66
CA VAL A 22 -3.57 5.34 -1.01
C VAL A 22 -3.08 4.28 -1.99
N VAL A 23 -1.78 4.07 -2.03
CA VAL A 23 -1.10 3.09 -2.87
C VAL A 23 -0.42 2.07 -1.97
N LEU A 24 -0.59 0.79 -2.27
CA LEU A 24 0.13 -0.30 -1.63
C LEU A 24 1.06 -0.94 -2.66
N ASP A 25 2.36 -0.92 -2.42
CA ASP A 25 3.37 -1.44 -3.35
C ASP A 25 4.64 -1.84 -2.58
N ASP A 26 5.39 -2.82 -3.06
CA ASP A 26 6.67 -3.27 -2.48
C ASP A 26 7.88 -2.50 -3.03
N THR A 27 7.67 -1.64 -4.04
CA THR A 27 8.75 -0.97 -4.77
C THR A 27 8.65 0.55 -4.65
N GLU A 28 9.33 1.13 -3.65
CA GLU A 28 9.34 2.59 -3.44
C GLU A 28 9.88 3.38 -4.65
N TYR A 29 10.91 2.86 -5.30
CA TYR A 29 11.63 3.59 -6.36
C TYR A 29 10.74 4.02 -7.52
N VAL A 30 9.70 3.26 -7.86
CA VAL A 30 8.82 3.61 -8.99
C VAL A 30 7.81 4.70 -8.63
N TRP A 31 7.64 5.07 -7.35
CA TRP A 31 6.62 6.01 -6.87
C TRP A 31 7.18 7.39 -6.48
N GLN A 32 8.35 7.80 -6.98
CA GLN A 32 9.00 9.07 -6.58
C GLN A 32 8.10 10.30 -6.66
N LYS A 33 7.17 10.35 -7.63
CA LYS A 33 6.25 11.48 -7.82
C LYS A 33 5.15 11.57 -6.76
N HIS A 34 4.69 10.44 -6.22
CA HIS A 34 3.60 10.35 -5.24
C HIS A 34 4.01 9.49 -4.05
N LYS A 35 5.24 9.71 -3.55
CA LYS A 35 5.81 8.91 -2.46
C LYS A 35 4.97 9.01 -1.18
N GLU A 36 4.33 10.16 -0.94
CA GLU A 36 3.45 10.39 0.20
C GLU A 36 2.17 9.53 0.17
N ASN A 37 1.79 9.02 -1.01
CA ASN A 37 0.63 8.15 -1.17
C ASN A 37 0.98 6.67 -0.95
N LEU A 38 2.26 6.32 -0.87
CA LEU A 38 2.72 4.95 -0.82
C LEU A 38 2.79 4.44 0.63
N ILE A 39 2.00 3.41 0.92
CA ILE A 39 2.26 2.47 2.00
C ILE A 39 3.20 1.41 1.44
N LEU A 40 4.48 1.51 1.80
CA LEU A 40 5.48 0.52 1.43
C LEU A 40 5.21 -0.77 2.21
N MET A 41 4.99 -1.88 1.49
CA MET A 41 4.81 -3.19 2.10
C MET A 41 5.98 -4.12 1.81
N GLU A 42 6.11 -5.15 2.63
CA GLU A 42 7.07 -6.22 2.37
C GLU A 42 6.67 -7.00 1.11
N ARG A 43 7.67 -7.33 0.29
CA ARG A 43 7.47 -8.17 -0.87
C ARG A 43 7.03 -9.57 -0.44
N TYR A 44 5.95 -10.06 -1.02
CA TYR A 44 5.47 -11.41 -0.73
C TYR A 44 6.36 -12.47 -1.39
N HIS A 45 6.92 -13.35 -0.56
CA HIS A 45 7.89 -14.37 -0.94
C HIS A 45 7.32 -15.79 -0.74
N TYR A 46 6.50 -16.25 -1.68
CA TYR A 46 5.92 -17.59 -1.60
C TYR A 46 6.87 -18.70 -2.05
N PHE A 47 7.47 -18.52 -3.24
CA PHE A 47 8.25 -19.56 -3.91
C PHE A 47 9.71 -19.60 -3.45
N ALA A 48 10.28 -20.81 -3.35
CA ALA A 48 11.68 -21.05 -3.00
C ALA A 48 12.69 -20.23 -3.82
N ALA A 49 12.44 -20.05 -5.12
CA ALA A 49 13.31 -19.25 -6.01
C ALA A 49 13.44 -17.77 -5.57
N SER A 50 12.47 -17.27 -4.79
CA SER A 50 12.48 -15.91 -4.26
C SER A 50 13.19 -15.79 -2.90
N CYS A 51 13.39 -16.90 -2.19
CA CYS A 51 14.06 -16.98 -0.89
C CYS A 51 15.55 -17.30 -1.09
N ARG A 52 16.35 -16.31 -1.51
CA ARG A 52 17.74 -16.58 -1.93
C ARG A 52 18.68 -17.02 -0.80
N HIS A 53 18.35 -16.77 0.48
CA HIS A 53 19.25 -17.02 1.61
C HIS A 53 18.54 -17.34 2.95
N SER A 54 17.27 -17.72 2.93
CA SER A 54 16.45 -17.85 4.14
C SER A 54 15.63 -19.14 4.14
N GLY A 55 15.95 -20.08 5.03
CA GLY A 55 15.08 -21.18 5.45
C GLY A 55 14.35 -21.97 4.36
N GLN A 56 13.28 -22.66 4.76
CA GLN A 56 12.30 -23.22 3.83
C GLN A 56 11.32 -22.10 3.43
N SER A 57 10.95 -22.04 2.16
CA SER A 57 9.93 -21.12 1.66
C SER A 57 8.52 -21.49 2.12
N LEU A 58 7.58 -20.54 2.03
CA LEU A 58 6.16 -20.77 2.29
C LEU A 58 5.61 -21.93 1.43
N SER A 59 6.02 -22.00 0.17
CA SER A 59 5.65 -23.09 -0.73
C SER A 59 6.14 -24.48 -0.25
N GLU A 60 7.36 -24.56 0.28
CA GLU A 60 7.93 -25.82 0.79
C GLU A 60 7.36 -26.22 2.16
N LEU A 61 6.97 -25.23 2.96
CA LEU A 61 6.25 -25.43 4.22
C LEU A 61 4.76 -25.72 4.00
N MET A 62 4.27 -25.58 2.76
CA MET A 62 2.84 -25.65 2.40
C MET A 62 1.99 -24.74 3.28
N GLN A 63 2.51 -23.55 3.57
CA GLN A 63 1.87 -22.54 4.41
C GLN A 63 1.77 -21.23 3.64
N ASP A 64 0.87 -20.36 4.09
CA ASP A 64 0.76 -18.99 3.62
C ASP A 64 1.12 -18.03 4.77
N GLU A 65 1.05 -16.72 4.52
CA GLU A 65 1.15 -15.72 5.57
C GLU A 65 0.05 -15.91 6.64
N ARG A 66 0.32 -15.40 7.84
CA ARG A 66 -0.59 -15.56 8.98
C ARG A 66 -1.82 -14.68 8.81
N GLU A 67 -3.01 -15.25 8.97
CA GLU A 67 -4.28 -14.51 8.85
C GLU A 67 -4.45 -13.42 9.93
N SER A 68 -3.89 -13.61 11.12
CA SER A 68 -4.07 -12.71 12.27
C SER A 68 -3.12 -11.52 12.27
N ASP A 69 -1.88 -11.73 11.85
CA ASP A 69 -0.75 -10.79 12.03
C ASP A 69 0.31 -10.94 10.93
N GLY A 70 -0.10 -11.43 9.76
CA GLY A 70 0.66 -11.38 8.52
C GLY A 70 0.74 -9.95 7.96
N ALA A 71 1.44 -9.81 6.83
CA ALA A 71 1.63 -8.52 6.19
C ALA A 71 0.28 -7.95 5.74
N LEU A 72 -0.57 -8.73 5.06
CA LEU A 72 -1.87 -8.26 4.60
C LEU A 72 -2.85 -7.99 5.75
N ALA A 73 -2.81 -8.79 6.82
CA ALA A 73 -3.64 -8.55 8.01
C ALA A 73 -3.28 -7.18 8.65
N THR A 74 -1.99 -6.91 8.80
CA THR A 74 -1.48 -5.63 9.33
C THR A 74 -1.87 -4.47 8.43
N ILE A 75 -1.68 -4.61 7.11
CA ILE A 75 -2.04 -3.57 6.14
C ILE A 75 -3.55 -3.31 6.14
N LEU A 76 -4.38 -4.34 6.25
CA LEU A 76 -5.83 -4.18 6.33
C LEU A 76 -6.23 -3.34 7.55
N ASP A 77 -5.61 -3.55 8.71
CA ASP A 77 -5.88 -2.76 9.90
C ASP A 77 -5.44 -1.29 9.74
N VAL A 78 -4.31 -1.04 9.06
CA VAL A 78 -3.89 0.31 8.68
C VAL A 78 -4.92 0.97 7.75
N LEU A 79 -5.36 0.27 6.71
CA LEU A 79 -6.34 0.79 5.74
C LEU A 79 -7.69 1.08 6.40
N LYS A 80 -8.18 0.20 7.29
CA LYS A 80 -9.39 0.44 8.09
C LYS A 80 -9.24 1.69 8.94
N ARG A 81 -8.10 1.88 9.59
CA ARG A 81 -7.84 3.07 10.42
C ARG A 81 -7.82 4.35 9.58
N ILE A 82 -7.15 4.35 8.43
CA ILE A 82 -7.16 5.47 7.49
C ILE A 82 -8.60 5.79 7.06
N HIS A 83 -9.36 4.76 6.67
CA HIS A 83 -10.76 4.92 6.28
C HIS A 83 -11.62 5.53 7.40
N THR A 84 -11.52 5.01 8.63
CA THR A 84 -12.26 5.53 9.79
C THR A 84 -11.86 6.97 10.12
N ILE A 85 -10.56 7.32 10.08
CA ILE A 85 -10.11 8.70 10.27
C ILE A 85 -10.71 9.61 9.19
N PHE A 86 -10.63 9.16 7.94
CA PHE A 86 -11.09 9.94 6.79
C PHE A 86 -12.60 10.16 6.80
N PHE A 87 -13.43 9.15 7.10
CA PHE A 87 -14.89 9.27 7.01
C PHE A 87 -15.55 9.64 8.34
N ASP A 88 -15.17 8.99 9.44
CA ASP A 88 -15.90 9.04 10.71
C ASP A 88 -15.36 10.12 11.65
N LEU A 89 -14.04 10.31 11.71
CA LEU A 89 -13.43 11.33 12.59
C LEU A 89 -13.38 12.72 11.96
N GLY A 90 -13.53 12.83 10.65
CA GLY A 90 -13.61 14.11 9.97
C GLY A 90 -14.98 14.80 10.07
N VAL A 91 -15.99 14.19 10.71
CA VAL A 91 -17.36 14.73 10.82
C VAL A 91 -17.34 16.19 11.28
N GLY A 92 -17.82 17.09 10.41
CA GLY A 92 -17.77 18.55 10.59
C GLY A 92 -16.83 19.29 9.65
N THR A 93 -15.93 18.58 8.95
CA THR A 93 -15.07 19.13 7.88
C THR A 93 -15.53 18.65 6.50
N ALA A 94 -15.31 19.46 5.46
CA ALA A 94 -15.64 19.07 4.08
C ALA A 94 -14.77 17.90 3.63
N LEU A 95 -15.31 16.97 2.84
CA LEU A 95 -14.54 15.84 2.31
C LEU A 95 -13.33 16.28 1.49
N SER A 96 -13.44 17.43 0.80
CA SER A 96 -12.36 18.02 0.01
C SER A 96 -11.19 18.56 0.83
N SER A 97 -11.35 18.76 2.15
CA SER A 97 -10.29 19.22 3.04
C SER A 97 -9.64 18.09 3.85
N ARG A 98 -10.04 16.84 3.62
CA ARG A 98 -9.48 15.67 4.31
C ARG A 98 -8.41 15.02 3.44
N ASP A 99 -7.46 14.37 4.09
CA ASP A 99 -6.35 13.67 3.44
C ASP A 99 -6.21 12.26 4.00
N VAL A 100 -6.10 11.27 3.11
CA VAL A 100 -5.87 9.86 3.46
C VAL A 100 -4.41 9.58 3.78
N ARG A 101 -3.50 10.47 3.38
CA ARG A 101 -2.06 10.32 3.59
C ARG A 101 -1.73 10.63 5.06
N PRO A 102 -1.03 9.73 5.77
CA PRO A 102 -0.56 10.02 7.12
C PRO A 102 0.49 11.14 7.09
N VAL A 103 0.39 12.09 8.02
CA VAL A 103 1.38 13.17 8.24
C VAL A 103 2.62 12.63 8.93
#